data_AF-A0A933K3C0-F1
#
_entry.id   AF-A0A933K3C0-F1
#
_cell.length_a   1.000
_cell.length_b   1.000
_cell.length_c   1.000
_cell.angle_alpha   90.00
_cell.angle_beta   90.00
_cell.angle_gamma   90.00
#
_symmetry.space_group_name_H-M   'P 1'
#
loop_
_entity.id
_entity.type
_entity.pdbx_description
1 polymer ?
#
loop_
_entity_poly.entity_id
_entity_poly.type
_entity_poly.pdbx_seq_one_letter_code
_entity_poly.pdbx_strand_id
1 'polypeptide(L)' 'PSPWFYRNKMEFAFGFERGDLAIGLRRKGRFYGVVKLEECFLMNEAVGPVLAAVRAWAAENSAQLPLEKDDLSVGL' A
#
# COMPACT_ATOMS: atom_id res chain seq x y z
N PRO A 1 -8.55 12.28 -24.14
CA PRO A 1 -7.81 12.04 -22.88
C PRO A 1 -7.23 10.62 -22.84
N SER A 2 -5.99 10.47 -22.35
CA SER A 2 -5.37 9.15 -22.15
C SER A 2 -6.07 8.41 -20.99
N PRO A 3 -6.35 7.11 -21.10
CA PRO A 3 -6.90 6.32 -19.99
C PRO A 3 -5.86 5.99 -18.91
N TRP A 4 -4.58 6.35 -19.14
CA TRP A 4 -3.45 6.04 -18.26
C TRP A 4 -2.87 7.31 -17.63
N PHE A 5 -2.31 7.16 -16.43
CA PHE A 5 -1.51 8.14 -15.71
C PHE A 5 -2.19 9.50 -15.46
N TYR A 6 -3.52 9.52 -15.40
CA TYR A 6 -4.29 10.74 -15.34
C TYR A 6 -4.49 11.31 -13.92
N ARG A 7 -4.17 10.55 -12.86
CA ARG A 7 -4.24 11.04 -11.48
C ARG A 7 -2.97 11.78 -11.08
N ASN A 8 -3.17 12.96 -10.51
CA ASN A 8 -2.12 13.79 -9.91
C ASN A 8 -1.88 13.45 -8.42
N LYS A 9 -2.84 12.80 -7.75
CA LYS A 9 -2.78 12.41 -6.34
C LYS A 9 -3.35 11.01 -6.16
N MET A 10 -2.66 10.22 -5.35
CA MET A 10 -3.13 8.94 -4.86
C MET A 10 -2.71 8.79 -3.39
N GLU A 11 -3.56 8.15 -2.59
CA GLU A 11 -3.28 7.87 -1.19
C GLU A 11 -3.02 6.37 -1.06
N PHE A 12 -1.87 6.03 -0.47
CA PHE A 12 -1.48 4.65 -0.21
C PHE A 12 -1.62 4.36 1.28
N ALA A 13 -2.09 3.16 1.60
CA ALA A 13 -2.23 2.68 2.96
C ALA A 13 -1.06 1.75 3.30
N PHE A 14 -0.59 1.85 4.55
CA PHE A 14 0.21 0.83 5.20
C PHE A 14 -0.73 -0.20 5.83
N GLY A 15 -0.37 -1.47 5.77
CA GLY A 15 -1.11 -2.54 6.41
C GLY A 15 -0.50 -3.90 6.10
N PHE A 16 -1.34 -4.93 6.09
CA PHE A 16 -0.87 -6.29 5.85
C PHE A 16 -1.61 -6.93 4.68
N GLU A 17 -0.87 -7.70 3.89
CA GLU A 17 -1.40 -8.61 2.89
C GLU A 17 -0.95 -10.02 3.29
N ARG A 18 -1.89 -10.87 3.72
CA ARG A 18 -1.60 -12.26 4.14
C ARG A 18 -0.51 -12.38 5.22
N GLY A 19 -0.39 -11.38 6.10
CA GLY A 19 0.57 -11.37 7.21
C GLY A 19 1.87 -10.60 6.92
N ASP A 20 2.13 -10.26 5.65
CA ASP A 20 3.30 -9.48 5.27
C ASP A 20 2.98 -7.99 5.22
N LEU A 21 3.93 -7.16 5.65
CA LEU A 21 3.83 -5.71 5.52
C LEU A 21 3.60 -5.33 4.05
N ALA A 22 2.52 -4.62 3.79
CA ALA A 22 2.12 -4.18 2.48
C ALA A 22 1.87 -2.67 2.48
N ILE A 23 2.31 -2.02 1.40
CA ILE A 23 1.95 -0.65 1.08
C ILE A 23 1.24 -0.67 -0.27
N GLY A 24 0.06 -0.10 -0.32
CA GLY A 24 -0.78 -0.13 -1.50
C GLY A 24 -2.17 0.40 -1.25
N LEU A 25 -3.20 -0.29 -1.73
CA LEU A 25 -4.59 0.18 -1.60
C LEU A 25 -5.39 -0.69 -0.65
N ARG A 26 -6.38 -0.07 0.01
CA ARG A 26 -7.35 -0.81 0.82
C ARG A 26 -8.10 -1.80 -0.05
N ARG A 27 -8.18 -3.05 0.42
CA ARG A 27 -8.95 -4.09 -0.23
C ARG A 27 -10.44 -3.81 -0.05
N LYS A 28 -11.20 -3.85 -1.14
CA LYS A 28 -12.65 -3.61 -1.09
C LYS A 28 -13.33 -4.55 -0.08
N GLY A 29 -14.14 -3.98 0.81
CA GLY A 29 -14.88 -4.74 1.83
C GLY A 29 -14.04 -5.25 3.00
N ARG A 30 -12.73 -4.92 3.07
CA ARG A 30 -11.88 -5.22 4.23
C ARG A 30 -11.19 -3.95 4.69
N PHE A 31 -11.60 -3.45 5.85
CA PHE A 31 -11.08 -2.19 6.38
C PHE A 31 -9.56 -2.23 6.60
N TYR A 32 -9.03 -3.38 7.04
CA TYR A 32 -7.61 -3.54 7.36
C TYR A 32 -6.76 -4.21 6.29
N GLY A 33 -7.40 -4.84 5.30
CA GLY A 33 -6.68 -5.50 4.20
C GLY A 33 -6.05 -4.48 3.26
N VAL A 34 -4.76 -4.64 2.98
CA VAL A 34 -4.05 -3.89 1.94
C VAL A 34 -3.70 -4.83 0.80
N VAL A 35 -3.85 -4.35 -0.44
CA VAL A 35 -3.33 -4.99 -1.64
C VAL A 35 -2.01 -4.30 -1.95
N LYS A 36 -0.90 -5.04 -1.89
CA LYS A 36 0.42 -4.49 -2.20
C LYS A 36 0.45 -4.00 -3.64
N LEU A 37 0.99 -2.81 -3.85
CA LEU A 37 1.22 -2.28 -5.20
C LEU A 37 2.69 -2.03 -5.44
N GLU A 38 3.14 -2.39 -6.63
CA GLU A 38 4.44 -1.95 -7.18
C GLU A 38 4.27 -0.67 -7.98
N GLU A 39 3.21 -0.63 -8.80
CA GLU A 39 2.83 0.48 -9.68
C GLU A 39 1.30 0.59 -9.78
N CYS A 40 0.81 1.76 -10.19
CA CYS A 40 -0.59 1.97 -10.54
C CYS A 40 -0.68 2.84 -11.80
N PHE A 41 -1.12 2.28 -12.93
CA PHE A 41 -1.25 3.00 -14.20
C PHE A 41 -2.32 4.10 -14.22
N LEU A 42 -2.97 4.38 -13.09
CA LEU A 42 -3.80 5.58 -12.93
C LEU A 42 -2.97 6.76 -12.39
N MET A 43 -1.93 6.50 -11.61
CA MET A 43 -1.09 7.49 -10.94
C MET A 43 0.15 7.77 -11.76
N ASN A 44 0.60 9.03 -11.82
CA ASN A 44 1.81 9.44 -12.51
C ASN A 44 2.99 8.46 -12.33
N GLU A 45 3.67 8.13 -13.44
CA GLU A 45 4.81 7.20 -13.51
C GLU A 45 5.92 7.51 -12.50
N ALA A 46 6.12 8.78 -12.15
CA ALA A 46 7.12 9.21 -11.17
C ALA A 46 6.87 8.67 -9.75
N VAL A 47 5.67 8.16 -9.45
CA VAL A 47 5.34 7.61 -8.13
C VAL A 47 5.90 6.21 -7.92
N GLY A 48 6.12 5.42 -8.97
CA GLY A 48 6.67 4.07 -8.85
C GLY A 48 7.97 4.03 -8.02
N PRO A 49 8.99 4.85 -8.37
CA PRO A 49 10.22 4.98 -7.59
C PRO A 49 10.01 5.44 -6.15
N VAL A 50 9.10 6.40 -5.92
CA VAL A 50 8.78 6.89 -4.56
C VAL A 50 8.17 5.76 -3.72
N LEU A 51 7.21 5.02 -4.28
CA LEU A 51 6.57 3.91 -3.60
C LEU A 51 7.56 2.78 -3.28
N ALA A 52 8.51 2.51 -4.19
CA ALA A 52 9.60 1.56 -3.96
C ALA A 52 10.50 1.99 -2.79
N ALA A 53 10.90 3.26 -2.74
CA ALA A 53 11.70 3.80 -1.64
C ALA A 53 10.97 3.70 -0.29
N VAL A 54 9.68 4.05 -0.25
CA VAL A 54 8.87 3.95 0.98
C VAL A 54 8.71 2.49 1.41
N ARG A 55 8.54 1.54 0.48
CA ARG A 55 8.50 0.10 0.80
C ARG A 55 9.80 -0.41 1.40
N ALA A 56 10.95 -0.04 0.84
CA ALA A 56 12.25 -0.42 1.36
C ALA A 56 12.44 0.12 2.78
N TRP A 57 12.19 1.42 2.98
CA TRP A 57 12.26 2.05 4.30
C TRP A 57 11.32 1.37 5.32
N ALA A 58 10.08 1.06 4.92
CA ALA A 58 9.11 0.45 5.81
C ALA A 58 9.50 -0.99 6.21
N ALA A 59 10.14 -1.74 5.32
CA ALA A 59 10.66 -3.07 5.64
C ALA A 59 11.78 -3.00 6.68
N GLU A 60 12.72 -2.06 6.53
CA GLU A 60 13.83 -1.83 7.46
C GLU A 60 13.36 -1.31 8.82
N ASN A 61 12.26 -0.55 8.85
CA ASN A 61 11.77 0.14 10.05
C ASN A 61 10.44 -0.43 10.57
N SER A 62 10.11 -1.66 10.22
CA SER A 62 8.83 -2.29 10.55
C SER A 62 8.47 -2.28 12.04
N ALA A 63 9.47 -2.32 12.94
CA ALA A 63 9.29 -2.24 14.38
C ALA A 63 8.84 -0.86 14.90
N GLN A 64 9.00 0.21 14.11
CA GLN A 64 8.63 1.59 14.48
C GLN A 64 7.25 1.98 13.98
N LEU A 65 6.66 1.17 13.09
CA LEU A 65 5.35 1.46 12.52
C LEU A 65 4.26 1.16 13.57
N PRO A 66 3.34 2.10 13.84
CA PRO A 66 2.23 1.90 14.76
C PRO A 66 1.13 1.05 14.08
N LEU A 67 1.49 -0.13 13.59
CA LEU A 67 0.58 -1.10 12.99
C LEU A 67 0.30 -2.21 14.00
N GLU A 68 -0.93 -2.28 14.49
CA GLU A 68 -1.37 -3.34 15.40
C GLU A 68 -1.54 -4.65 14.63
N LYS A 69 -1.05 -5.76 15.21
CA LYS A 69 -1.16 -7.10 14.59
C LYS A 69 -2.56 -7.71 14.71
N ASP A 70 -3.43 -7.15 15.54
CA ASP A 70 -4.80 -7.63 15.77
C ASP A 70 -5.73 -7.49 14.55
N ASP A 71 -5.34 -6.68 13.57
CA ASP A 71 -6.02 -6.52 12.28
C ASP A 71 -5.96 -7.77 11.36
N LEU A 72 -5.15 -8.76 11.71
CA LEU A 72 -5.09 -10.05 11.03
C LEU A 72 -6.26 -10.99 11.40
N SER A 73 -7.00 -10.67 12.48
CA SER A 73 -8.05 -11.55 13.04
C SER A 73 -9.45 -11.32 12.48
N VAL A 74 -9.71 -10.20 11.79
CA VAL A 74 -11.05 -9.85 11.27
C VAL A 74 -11.24 -10.37 9.86
N GLY A 75 -11.29 -11.70 9.68
CA GLY A 75 -11.49 -12.26 8.35
C GLY A 75 -11.57 -13.78 8.20
N LEU A 76 -11.90 -14.51 9.26
CA LEU A 76 -12.55 -15.83 9.17
C LEU A 76 -14.07 -15.63 9.30
#